data_AF-A0A4Y9J5L1-F1
#
_entry.id   AF-A0A4Y9J5L1-F1
#
_cell.length_a   1.000
_cell.length_b   1.000
_cell.length_c   1.000
_cell.angle_alpha   90.00
_cell.angle_beta   90.00
_cell.angle_gamma   90.00
#
_symmetry.space_group_name_H-M   'P 1'
#
loop_
_entity.id
_entity.type
_entity.pdbx_description
1 polymer ?
#
loop_
_entity_poly.entity_id
_entity_poly.type
_entity_poly.pdbx_seq_one_letter_code
_entity_poly.pdbx_strand_id
1 'polypeptide(L)'
;MEQVSITSAYMWAIVIMVSFFLLAVIISNLILFKPNNPGTTTRRICFWVLCVATGVVGFIINFAIGEGITVPVIQSNYFMHSGIAAGVCVVVYILIGFVVSKLFPNSKVGTWF
;
A
#
# COMPACT_ATOMS: atom_id res chain seq x y z
N MET A 1 -22.73 -17.44 12.91
CA MET A 1 -22.11 -16.79 11.73
C MET A 1 -21.37 -15.58 12.26
N GLU A 2 -20.04 -15.60 12.22
CA GLU A 2 -19.22 -14.50 12.73
C GLU A 2 -19.52 -13.26 11.86
N GLN A 3 -20.09 -12.20 12.46
CA GLN A 3 -20.26 -10.95 11.74
C GLN A 3 -18.87 -10.39 11.45
N VAL A 4 -18.51 -10.29 10.18
CA VAL A 4 -17.27 -9.62 9.77
C VAL A 4 -17.39 -8.16 10.19
N SER A 5 -16.56 -7.76 11.16
CA SER A 5 -16.56 -6.39 11.69
C SER A 5 -15.99 -5.43 10.66
N ILE A 6 -16.59 -4.24 10.51
CA ILE A 6 -16.07 -3.17 9.64
C ILE A 6 -14.61 -2.85 9.95
N THR A 7 -14.20 -3.00 11.22
CA THR A 7 -12.83 -2.82 11.68
C THR A 7 -11.83 -3.76 10.97
N SER A 8 -12.24 -4.98 10.59
CA SER A 8 -11.34 -5.91 9.90
C SER A 8 -10.91 -5.38 8.54
N ALA A 9 -11.77 -4.61 7.86
CA ALA A 9 -11.44 -4.02 6.55
C ALA A 9 -10.26 -3.05 6.65
N TYR A 10 -10.28 -2.19 7.67
CA TYR A 10 -9.21 -1.25 7.96
C TYR A 10 -7.93 -1.96 8.41
N MET A 11 -8.04 -3.00 9.24
CA MET A 11 -6.89 -3.78 9.69
C MET A 11 -6.15 -4.43 8.51
N TRP A 12 -6.88 -5.09 7.60
CA TRP A 12 -6.29 -5.68 6.40
C TRP A 12 -5.65 -4.64 5.49
N ALA A 13 -6.31 -3.50 5.27
CA ALA A 13 -5.77 -2.42 4.45
C ALA A 13 -4.43 -1.89 5.02
N ILE A 14 -4.35 -1.69 6.35
CA ILE A 14 -3.14 -1.24 7.03
C ILE A 14 -2.03 -2.30 6.91
N VAL A 15 -2.32 -3.57 7.16
CA VAL A 15 -1.33 -4.66 7.05
C VAL A 15 -0.74 -4.72 5.65
N ILE A 16 -1.57 -4.63 4.62
CA ILE A 16 -1.12 -4.65 3.21
C ILE A 16 -0.26 -3.42 2.91
N MET A 17 -0.70 -2.24 3.34
CA MET A 17 0.05 -0.99 3.18
C MET A 17 1.45 -1.07 3.81
N VAL A 18 1.55 -1.52 5.06
CA VAL A 18 2.83 -1.68 5.75
C VAL A 18 3.72 -2.69 5.03
N SER A 19 3.14 -3.83 4.62
CA SER A 19 3.87 -4.89 3.92
C SER A 19 4.47 -4.41 2.60
N PHE A 20 3.67 -3.73 1.77
CA PHE A 20 4.11 -3.18 0.48
C PHE A 20 5.09 -2.02 0.66
N PHE A 21 4.98 -1.26 1.75
CA PHE A 21 5.92 -0.19 2.06
C PHE A 21 7.28 -0.76 2.42
N LEU A 22 7.33 -1.78 3.27
CA LEU A 22 8.56 -2.50 3.60
C LEU A 22 9.19 -3.14 2.36
N LEU A 23 8.38 -3.72 1.47
CA LEU A 23 8.87 -4.23 0.19
C LEU A 23 9.51 -3.13 -0.66
N ALA A 24 8.93 -1.93 -0.70
CA ALA A 24 9.51 -0.80 -1.43
C ALA A 24 10.87 -0.37 -0.85
N VAL A 25 11.01 -0.36 0.48
CA VAL A 25 12.29 -0.12 1.17
C VAL A 25 13.31 -1.18 0.76
N ILE A 26 12.96 -2.46 0.83
CA ILE A 26 13.86 -3.57 0.50
C ILE A 26 14.30 -3.49 -0.96
N ILE A 27 13.36 -3.38 -1.90
CA ILE A 27 13.66 -3.35 -3.34
C ILE A 27 14.55 -2.14 -3.67
N SER A 28 14.30 -0.99 -3.05
CA SER A 28 15.13 0.20 -3.25
C SER A 28 16.57 -0.01 -2.81
N ASN A 29 16.79 -0.78 -1.75
CA ASN A 29 18.12 -1.14 -1.28
C ASN A 29 18.81 -2.17 -2.18
N LEU A 30 18.04 -3.09 -2.78
CA LEU A 30 18.54 -4.10 -3.72
C LEU A 30 18.90 -3.53 -5.10
N ILE A 31 18.33 -2.40 -5.52
CA ILE A 31 18.68 -1.77 -6.80
C ILE A 31 20.14 -1.28 -6.75
N LEU A 32 20.99 -1.97 -7.52
CA LEU A 32 22.42 -1.70 -7.69
C LEU A 32 22.65 -0.43 -8.52
N PHE A 33 23.74 0.28 -8.21
CA PHE A 33 24.20 1.39 -9.04
C PHE A 33 24.88 0.83 -10.28
N LYS A 34 24.42 1.21 -11.47
CA LYS A 34 25.10 0.89 -12.72
C LYS A 34 25.92 2.11 -13.17
N PRO A 35 27.11 1.91 -13.78
CA PRO A 35 28.02 3.01 -14.16
C PRO A 35 27.41 4.02 -15.14
N ASN A 36 26.38 3.65 -15.90
CA ASN A 36 25.66 4.56 -16.81
C ASN A 36 24.19 4.83 -16.38
N ASN A 37 23.77 4.28 -15.24
CA ASN A 37 22.42 4.48 -14.71
C ASN A 37 22.42 4.36 -13.18
N PRO A 38 22.27 5.46 -12.43
CA PRO A 38 22.29 5.44 -10.97
C PRO A 38 21.09 4.70 -10.34
N GLY A 39 20.13 4.22 -11.15
CA GLY A 39 18.99 3.42 -10.71
C GLY A 39 17.88 4.23 -10.03
N THR A 40 17.99 5.56 -10.05
CA THR A 40 17.05 6.50 -9.42
C THR A 40 15.65 6.39 -10.03
N THR A 41 15.55 6.40 -11.36
CA THR A 41 14.28 6.24 -12.09
C THR A 41 13.62 4.89 -11.76
N THR A 42 14.39 3.81 -11.67
CA THR A 42 13.86 2.48 -11.34
C THR A 42 13.32 2.43 -9.92
N ARG A 43 14.00 3.04 -8.93
CA ARG A 43 13.52 3.12 -7.54
C ARG A 43 12.22 3.91 -7.43
N ARG A 44 12.14 5.06 -8.11
CA ARG A 44 10.93 5.88 -8.18
C ARG A 44 9.77 5.11 -8.81
N ILE A 45 9.97 4.49 -9.97
CA ILE A 45 8.92 3.67 -10.62
C ILE A 45 8.48 2.54 -9.69
N CYS A 46 9.41 1.84 -9.05
CA CYS A 46 9.09 0.75 -8.14
C CYS A 46 8.23 1.21 -6.95
N PHE A 47 8.56 2.35 -6.33
CA PHE A 47 7.76 2.94 -5.26
C PHE A 47 6.32 3.22 -5.72
N TRP A 48 6.13 3.86 -6.87
CA TRP A 48 4.80 4.18 -7.38
C TRP A 48 4.01 2.93 -7.80
N VAL A 49 4.67 1.93 -8.40
CA VAL A 49 4.04 0.64 -8.71
C VAL A 49 3.54 -0.05 -7.44
N LEU A 50 4.34 -0.08 -6.37
CA LEU A 50 3.95 -0.67 -5.09
C LEU A 50 2.86 0.15 -4.37
N CYS A 51 2.87 1.47 -4.53
CA CYS A 51 1.82 2.35 -4.03
C CYS A 51 0.46 2.03 -4.69
N VAL A 52 0.43 1.93 -6.03
CA VAL A 52 -0.79 1.55 -6.76
C VAL A 52 -1.21 0.12 -6.40
N ALA A 53 -0.25 -0.80 -6.34
CA ALA A 53 -0.51 -2.19 -5.97
C ALA A 53 -1.09 -2.31 -4.54
N THR A 54 -0.69 -1.45 -3.60
CA THR A 54 -1.27 -1.40 -2.26
C THR A 54 -2.78 -1.16 -2.30
N GLY A 55 -3.22 -0.16 -3.08
CA GLY A 55 -4.64 0.14 -3.24
C GLY A 55 -5.41 -1.00 -3.92
N VAL A 56 -4.85 -1.54 -5.01
CA VAL A 56 -5.50 -2.61 -5.79
C VAL A 56 -5.58 -3.91 -4.99
N VAL A 57 -4.48 -4.38 -4.42
CA VAL A 57 -4.44 -5.61 -3.62
C VAL A 57 -5.25 -5.45 -2.33
N GLY A 58 -5.17 -4.28 -1.68
CA GLY A 58 -6.00 -3.93 -0.54
C GLY A 58 -7.49 -4.05 -0.82
N PHE A 59 -7.92 -3.56 -1.97
CA PHE A 59 -9.30 -3.67 -2.42
C PHE A 59 -9.69 -5.11 -2.77
N ILE A 60 -8.86 -5.85 -3.51
CA ILE A 60 -9.14 -7.24 -3.91
C ILE A 60 -9.29 -8.16 -2.69
N ILE A 61 -8.40 -8.05 -1.69
CA ILE A 61 -8.47 -8.87 -0.48
C ILE A 61 -9.75 -8.57 0.29
N ASN A 62 -10.09 -7.30 0.46
CA ASN A 62 -11.35 -6.92 1.10
C ASN A 62 -12.57 -7.34 0.27
N PHE A 63 -12.47 -7.34 -1.05
CA PHE A 63 -13.54 -7.78 -1.92
C PHE A 63 -13.85 -9.26 -1.69
N ALA A 64 -12.81 -10.11 -1.70
CA ALA A 64 -12.94 -11.54 -1.41
C ALA A 64 -13.52 -11.84 -0.02
N ILE A 65 -13.19 -11.02 1.00
CA ILE A 65 -13.78 -11.14 2.34
C ILE A 65 -15.26 -10.74 2.31
N GLY A 66 -15.60 -9.67 1.58
CA GLY A 66 -16.96 -9.15 1.46
C GLY A 66 -17.92 -10.09 0.72
N GLU A 67 -17.44 -10.92 -0.21
CA GLU A 67 -18.25 -11.94 -0.88
C GLU A 67 -18.82 -13.01 0.09
N GLY A 68 -18.14 -13.24 1.22
CA GLY A 68 -18.60 -14.19 2.25
C GLY A 68 -19.74 -13.68 3.13
N ILE A 69 -20.16 -12.42 2.99
CA ILE A 69 -21.18 -11.79 3.85
C ILE A 69 -22.58 -12.08 3.29
N THR A 70 -23.36 -12.87 4.02
CA THR A 70 -24.73 -13.27 3.60
C THR A 70 -25.78 -12.19 3.78
N VAL A 71 -25.53 -11.17 4.60
CA VAL A 71 -26.47 -10.07 4.88
C VAL A 71 -26.15 -8.87 3.96
N PRO A 72 -27.04 -8.53 3.00
CA PRO A 72 -26.73 -7.50 1.98
C PRO A 72 -26.40 -6.11 2.54
N VAL A 73 -27.07 -5.72 3.63
CA VAL A 73 -26.82 -4.41 4.27
C VAL A 73 -25.43 -4.35 4.91
N ILE A 74 -24.99 -5.43 5.55
CA ILE A 74 -23.67 -5.50 6.17
C ILE A 74 -22.60 -5.54 5.07
N GLN A 75 -22.86 -6.27 3.99
CA GLN A 75 -21.99 -6.36 2.83
C GLN A 75 -21.78 -5.00 2.14
N SER A 76 -22.86 -4.27 1.88
CA SER A 76 -22.79 -2.93 1.26
C SER A 76 -22.00 -1.94 2.13
N ASN A 77 -22.26 -1.92 3.43
CA ASN A 77 -21.49 -1.10 4.37
C ASN A 77 -20.01 -1.50 4.38
N TYR A 78 -19.70 -2.81 4.40
CA TYR A 78 -18.33 -3.31 4.37
C TYR A 78 -17.58 -2.86 3.11
N PHE A 79 -18.19 -2.97 1.92
CA PHE A 79 -17.57 -2.50 0.67
C PHE A 79 -17.33 -0.99 0.64
N MET A 80 -18.28 -0.20 1.15
CA MET A 80 -18.09 1.26 1.25
C MET A 80 -16.88 1.60 2.13
N HIS A 81 -16.79 1.00 3.32
CA HIS A 81 -15.67 1.20 4.23
C HIS A 81 -14.35 0.66 3.67
N SER A 82 -14.37 -0.46 2.94
CA SER A 82 -13.20 -1.00 2.26
C SER A 82 -12.65 -0.05 1.19
N GLY A 83 -13.52 0.57 0.38
CA GLY A 83 -13.10 1.56 -0.61
C GLY A 83 -12.46 2.79 0.04
N ILE A 84 -13.05 3.29 1.13
CA ILE A 84 -12.49 4.41 1.91
C ILE A 84 -11.13 4.00 2.51
N ALA A 85 -11.03 2.82 3.10
CA ALA A 85 -9.79 2.32 3.70
C ALA A 85 -8.66 2.21 2.67
N ALA A 86 -8.94 1.67 1.47
CA ALA A 86 -7.96 1.58 0.39
C ALA A 86 -7.46 2.97 -0.03
N GLY A 87 -8.37 3.93 -0.22
CA GLY A 87 -8.01 5.31 -0.56
C GLY A 87 -7.15 5.99 0.52
N VAL A 88 -7.55 5.87 1.79
CA VAL A 88 -6.81 6.43 2.92
C VAL A 88 -5.41 5.80 3.03
N CYS A 89 -5.30 4.47 2.89
CA CYS A 89 -4.02 3.78 2.94
C CYS A 89 -3.07 4.21 1.81
N VAL A 90 -3.57 4.45 0.60
CA VAL A 90 -2.73 4.98 -0.50
C VAL A 90 -2.20 6.38 -0.15
N VAL A 91 -3.04 7.26 0.37
CA VAL A 91 -2.61 8.61 0.79
C VAL A 91 -1.57 8.52 1.90
N VAL A 92 -1.82 7.71 2.93
CA VAL A 92 -0.88 7.51 4.04
C VAL A 92 0.44 6.91 3.55
N TYR A 93 0.42 5.94 2.64
CA TYR A 93 1.61 5.37 2.01
C TYR A 93 2.48 6.44 1.34
N ILE A 94 1.85 7.33 0.56
CA ILE A 94 2.55 8.42 -0.13
C ILE A 94 3.14 9.40 0.89
N LEU A 95 2.39 9.78 1.92
CA LEU A 95 2.86 10.71 2.95
C LEU A 95 4.06 10.14 3.73
N ILE A 96 3.98 8.88 4.15
CA ILE A 96 5.09 8.22 4.85
C ILE A 96 6.29 8.11 3.92
N GLY A 97 6.10 7.70 2.66
CA GLY A 97 7.18 7.64 1.67
C GLY A 97 7.85 8.99 1.46
N PHE A 98 7.07 10.07 1.40
CA PHE A 98 7.59 11.42 1.24
C PHE A 98 8.42 11.83 2.47
N VAL A 99 7.90 11.63 3.68
CA VAL A 99 8.63 11.90 4.92
C VAL A 99 9.93 11.09 4.97
N VAL A 100 9.90 9.79 4.68
CA VAL A 100 11.09 8.93 4.65
C VAL A 100 12.10 9.42 3.61
N SER A 101 11.66 9.83 2.43
CA SER A 101 12.57 10.35 1.39
C SER A 101 13.29 11.62 1.84
N LYS A 102 12.60 12.48 2.60
CA LYS A 102 13.17 13.72 3.17
C LYS A 102 14.05 13.50 4.38
N LEU A 103 13.77 12.49 5.21
CA LEU A 103 14.60 12.14 6.35
C LEU A 103 15.93 11.50 5.93
N PHE A 104 15.96 10.83 4.77
CA PHE A 104 17.13 10.11 4.27
C PHE A 104 17.55 10.56 2.86
N PRO A 105 17.91 11.85 2.65
CA PRO A 105 18.17 12.41 1.32
C PRO A 105 19.41 11.80 0.65
N ASN A 106 20.38 11.34 1.43
CA ASN A 106 21.62 10.72 0.92
C ASN A 106 21.49 9.19 0.73
N SER A 107 20.33 8.61 1.06
CA SER A 107 20.09 7.16 0.94
C SER A 107 19.32 6.82 -0.33
N LYS A 108 19.32 5.54 -0.70
CA LYS A 108 18.60 5.04 -1.88
C LYS A 108 17.08 5.29 -1.82
N VAL A 109 16.50 5.34 -0.61
CA VAL A 109 15.08 5.68 -0.37
C VAL A 109 14.78 7.18 -0.54
N GLY A 110 15.80 8.03 -0.48
CA GLY A 110 15.69 9.47 -0.73
C GLY A 110 15.30 9.81 -2.16
N THR A 111 15.49 8.88 -3.11
CA THR A 111 15.24 9.09 -4.54
C THR A 111 13.87 8.59 -5.00
N TRP A 112 12.92 8.42 -4.08
CA TRP A 112 11.56 7.95 -4.39
C TRP A 112 10.66 9.01 -5.02
N PHE A 113 10.95 10.28 -4.75
CA PHE A 113 10.24 11.44 -5.29
C PHE A 113 11.21 12.24 -6.17
#